data_AF-A0A1W9YRR8-F1
#
_entry.id   AF-A0A1W9YRR8-F1
#
_cell.length_a   1.000
_cell.length_b   1.000
_cell.length_c   1.000
_cell.angle_alpha   90.00
_cell.angle_beta   90.00
_cell.angle_gamma   90.00
#
_symmetry.space_group_name_H-M   'P 1'
#
loop_
_entity.id
_entity.type
_entity.pdbx_description
1 polymer ?
#
loop_
_entity_poly.entity_id
_entity_poly.type
_entity_poly.pdbx_seq_one_letter_code
_entity_poly.pdbx_strand_id
1 'polypeptide(L)'
;MSTRAEYVYALYLGSVAEPGDRNPFDGRSVLLAKLWQRGYRRMVKVRINTGPAMQRYYRARRSTWIRRSAAPAGRLAPRIRMRHRHPTTGDSPQ
;
A
#
# COMPACT_ATOMS: atom_id res chain seq x y z
N MET A 1 5.28 -41.40 -6.09
CA MET A 1 5.61 -40.01 -5.67
C MET A 1 5.45 -39.95 -4.16
N SER A 2 6.29 -39.24 -3.41
CA SER A 2 6.12 -39.15 -1.94
C SER A 2 5.09 -38.08 -1.57
N THR A 3 4.47 -38.20 -0.39
CA THR A 3 3.51 -37.19 0.13
C THR A 3 4.11 -35.78 0.15
N ARG A 4 5.38 -35.65 0.53
CA ARG A 4 6.09 -34.37 0.49
C ARG A 4 6.21 -33.84 -0.95
N ALA A 5 6.51 -34.70 -1.92
CA ALA A 5 6.62 -34.31 -3.31
C ALA A 5 5.28 -33.80 -3.87
N GLU A 6 4.16 -34.42 -3.51
CA GLU A 6 2.81 -33.97 -3.89
C GLU A 6 2.49 -32.57 -3.33
N TYR A 7 2.88 -32.30 -2.07
CA TYR A 7 2.65 -31.00 -1.45
C TYR A 7 3.47 -29.90 -2.11
N VAL A 8 4.75 -30.19 -2.40
CA VAL A 8 5.63 -29.27 -3.13
C VAL A 8 5.10 -29.03 -4.54
N TYR A 9 4.62 -30.08 -5.20
CA TYR A 9 4.06 -29.99 -6.54
C TYR A 9 2.79 -29.14 -6.58
N ALA A 10 1.86 -29.33 -5.65
CA ALA A 10 0.65 -28.52 -5.57
C ALA A 10 0.97 -27.03 -5.33
N LEU A 11 1.91 -26.73 -4.42
CA LEU A 11 2.37 -25.37 -4.17
C LEU A 11 3.03 -24.75 -5.41
N TYR A 12 3.89 -25.51 -6.08
CA TYR A 12 4.60 -25.08 -7.29
C TYR A 12 3.63 -24.76 -8.42
N LEU A 13 2.70 -25.68 -8.72
CA LEU A 13 1.68 -25.49 -9.76
C LEU A 13 0.89 -24.20 -9.56
N GLY A 14 0.49 -23.90 -8.32
CA GLY A 14 -0.20 -22.64 -8.02
C GLY A 14 0.67 -21.41 -8.31
N SER A 15 1.98 -21.49 -8.03
CA SER A 15 2.89 -20.36 -8.22
C SER A 15 3.22 -20.01 -9.67
N VAL A 16 2.99 -20.95 -10.60
CA VAL A 16 3.22 -20.77 -12.04
C VAL A 16 1.93 -20.75 -12.87
N ALA A 17 0.78 -20.80 -12.21
CA ALA A 17 -0.53 -20.68 -12.86
C ALA A 17 -0.75 -19.29 -13.48
N GLU A 18 -1.73 -19.21 -14.36
CA GLU A 18 -2.22 -17.98 -14.97
C GLU A 18 -3.48 -17.43 -14.26
N PRO A 19 -3.70 -16.11 -14.25
CA PRO A 19 -4.92 -15.52 -13.70
C PRO A 19 -6.18 -16.11 -14.35
N GLY A 20 -7.06 -16.67 -13.53
CA GLY A 20 -8.28 -17.32 -13.97
C GLY A 20 -8.18 -18.85 -14.05
N ASP A 21 -6.99 -19.42 -13.91
CA ASP A 21 -6.81 -20.86 -13.84
C ASP A 21 -7.61 -21.47 -12.70
N ARG A 22 -8.24 -22.62 -13.00
CA ARG A 22 -8.97 -23.40 -12.00
C ARG A 22 -7.99 -24.26 -11.19
N ASN A 23 -8.27 -24.40 -9.90
CA ASN A 23 -7.48 -25.26 -9.03
C ASN A 23 -7.72 -26.73 -9.38
N PRO A 24 -6.71 -27.48 -9.86
CA PRO A 24 -6.91 -28.86 -10.27
C PRO A 24 -7.24 -29.77 -9.08
N PHE A 25 -6.88 -29.40 -7.85
CA PHE A 25 -7.09 -30.23 -6.66
C PHE A 25 -8.45 -30.02 -5.97
N ASP A 26 -9.27 -29.10 -6.47
CA ASP A 26 -10.62 -28.90 -5.95
C ASP A 26 -11.43 -30.19 -6.06
N GLY A 27 -12.13 -30.55 -4.99
CA GLY A 27 -12.88 -31.80 -4.88
C GLY A 27 -12.03 -33.08 -4.75
N ARG A 28 -10.70 -33.01 -4.94
CA ARG A 28 -9.79 -34.18 -4.78
C ARG A 28 -9.11 -34.21 -3.42
N SER A 29 -8.58 -33.08 -2.97
CA SER A 29 -7.92 -32.97 -1.67
C SER A 29 -7.91 -31.52 -1.18
N VAL A 30 -8.50 -31.30 -0.01
CA VAL A 30 -8.56 -29.98 0.64
C VAL A 30 -7.16 -29.44 0.91
N LEU A 31 -6.22 -30.30 1.32
CA LEU A 31 -4.87 -29.86 1.65
C LEU A 31 -4.10 -29.43 0.40
N LEU A 32 -4.14 -30.23 -0.68
CA LEU A 32 -3.50 -29.89 -1.95
C LEU A 32 -4.12 -28.64 -2.56
N ALA A 33 -5.44 -28.51 -2.49
CA ALA A 33 -6.15 -27.33 -2.94
C ALA A 33 -5.67 -26.05 -2.22
N LYS A 34 -5.52 -26.10 -0.89
CA LYS A 34 -4.99 -24.97 -0.10
C LYS A 34 -3.54 -24.63 -0.47
N LEU A 35 -2.69 -25.63 -0.73
CA LEU A 35 -1.31 -25.41 -1.15
C LEU A 35 -1.22 -24.76 -2.53
N TRP A 36 -2.00 -25.24 -3.49
CA TRP A 36 -2.12 -24.61 -4.80
C TRP A 36 -2.61 -23.16 -4.67
N GLN A 37 -3.67 -22.93 -3.90
CA GLN A 37 -4.20 -21.58 -3.69
C GLN A 37 -3.16 -20.64 -3.06
N ARG A 38 -2.31 -21.13 -2.15
CA ARG A 38 -1.21 -20.36 -1.57
C ARG A 38 -0.19 -19.93 -2.63
N GLY A 39 0.19 -20.85 -3.52
CA GLY A 39 1.05 -20.55 -4.67
C GLY A 39 0.42 -19.50 -5.58
N TYR A 40 -0.85 -19.70 -5.94
CA TYR A 40 -1.61 -18.80 -6.81
C TYR A 40 -1.72 -17.39 -6.25
N ARG A 41 -2.06 -17.24 -4.96
CA ARG A 41 -2.12 -15.93 -4.29
C ARG A 41 -0.76 -15.22 -4.29
N ARG A 42 0.34 -15.97 -4.09
CA ARG A 42 1.69 -15.40 -4.18
C ARG A 42 1.96 -14.89 -5.59
N MET A 43 1.65 -15.68 -6.61
CA MET A 43 1.79 -15.31 -8.03
C MET A 43 1.00 -14.02 -8.34
N VAL A 44 -0.30 -13.99 -8.00
CA VAL A 44 -1.17 -12.82 -8.24
C VAL A 44 -0.62 -11.59 -7.53
N LYS A 45 -0.20 -11.72 -6.27
CA LYS A 45 0.40 -10.61 -5.50
C LYS A 45 1.66 -10.08 -6.18
N VAL A 46 2.53 -10.95 -6.71
CA VAL A 46 3.72 -10.50 -7.43
C VAL A 46 3.32 -9.72 -8.67
N ARG A 47 2.46 -10.27 -9.54
CA ARG A 47 2.04 -9.61 -10.78
C ARG A 47 1.40 -8.24 -10.55
N ILE A 48 0.54 -8.12 -9.54
CA ILE A 48 -0.07 -6.84 -9.16
C ILE A 48 1.00 -5.83 -8.73
N ASN A 49 1.94 -6.25 -7.89
CA ASN A 49 2.93 -5.34 -7.29
C ASN A 49 4.08 -4.97 -8.25
N THR A 50 4.36 -5.79 -9.27
CA THR A 50 5.42 -5.51 -10.24
C THR A 50 4.94 -4.69 -11.44
N GLY A 51 3.64 -4.47 -11.60
CA GLY A 51 3.07 -3.72 -12.72
C GLY A 51 3.49 -2.24 -12.77
N PRO A 52 3.53 -1.60 -13.97
CA PRO A 52 3.99 -0.22 -14.13
C PRO A 52 3.23 0.82 -13.30
N ALA A 53 1.93 0.65 -13.13
CA ALA A 53 1.10 1.53 -12.28
C ALA A 53 1.53 1.44 -10.80
N MET A 54 1.77 0.22 -10.33
CA MET A 54 2.15 -0.04 -8.94
C MET A 54 3.56 0.45 -8.64
N GLN A 55 4.49 0.26 -9.59
CA GLN A 55 5.83 0.87 -9.51
C GLN A 55 5.77 2.40 -9.47
N ARG A 56 4.94 3.04 -10.29
CA ARG A 56 4.73 4.50 -10.27
C ARG A 56 4.23 4.97 -8.90
N TYR A 57 3.24 4.28 -8.34
CA TYR A 57 2.76 4.57 -6.98
C TYR A 57 3.87 4.44 -5.93
N TYR A 58 4.66 3.35 -5.95
CA TYR A 58 5.74 3.17 -4.99
C TYR A 58 6.82 4.25 -5.09
N ARG A 59 7.16 4.69 -6.30
CA ARG A 59 8.09 5.81 -6.53
C ARG A 59 7.54 7.10 -5.94
N ALA A 60 6.31 7.48 -6.28
CA ALA A 60 5.66 8.69 -5.75
C ALA A 60 5.59 8.68 -4.22
N ARG A 61 5.14 7.57 -3.63
CA ARG A 61 5.03 7.40 -2.17
C ARG A 61 6.40 7.56 -1.49
N ARG A 62 7.47 7.00 -2.08
CA ARG A 62 8.83 7.13 -1.55
C ARG A 62 9.31 8.58 -1.60
N SER A 63 9.05 9.31 -2.70
CA SER A 63 9.38 10.73 -2.83
C SER A 63 8.64 11.60 -1.80
N THR A 64 7.36 11.32 -1.52
CA THR A 64 6.60 12.04 -0.49
C THR A 64 7.17 11.79 0.90
N TRP A 65 7.56 10.54 1.21
CA TRP A 65 8.17 10.22 2.48
C TRP A 65 9.48 10.97 2.69
N ILE A 66 10.39 10.92 1.71
CA ILE A 66 11.67 11.66 1.73
C ILE A 66 11.45 13.16 1.92
N ARG A 67 10.48 13.75 1.19
CA ARG A 67 10.18 15.19 1.32
C ARG A 67 9.70 15.57 2.72
N ARG A 68 8.90 14.70 3.34
CA ARG A 68 8.32 14.94 4.66
C ARG A 68 9.35 14.73 5.78
N SER A 69 10.30 13.82 5.61
CA SER A 69 11.42 13.63 6.54
C SER A 69 12.55 14.64 6.36
N ALA A 70 12.67 15.25 5.18
CA ALA A 70 13.62 16.34 4.91
C ALA A 70 13.08 17.75 5.22
N ALA A 71 11.84 17.88 5.71
CA ALA A 71 11.32 19.17 6.14
C ALA A 71 12.09 19.62 7.39
N PRO A 72 12.77 20.78 7.38
CA PRO A 72 13.47 21.26 8.57
C PRO A 72 12.45 21.49 9.70
N ALA A 73 12.78 21.02 10.90
CA ALA A 73 11.98 21.16 12.13
C ALA A 73 11.86 22.61 12.64
N GLY A 74 11.84 23.60 11.74
CA GLY A 74 12.10 25.01 12.06
C GLY A 74 11.29 26.01 11.23
N ARG A 75 10.01 25.73 10.95
CA ARG A 75 9.07 26.80 10.62
C ARG A 75 7.98 26.88 11.67
N LEU A 76 8.32 27.59 12.75
CA LEU A 76 7.33 28.20 13.64
C LEU A 76 6.33 28.96 12.77
N ALA A 77 5.05 28.66 12.95
CA ALA A 77 3.95 29.38 12.32
C ALA A 77 4.12 30.90 12.54
N PRO A 78 3.74 31.75 11.57
CA PRO A 78 3.78 33.19 11.76
C PRO A 78 2.92 33.54 12.97
N ARG A 79 3.54 34.03 14.05
CA ARG A 79 2.82 34.64 15.18
C ARG A 79 2.00 35.78 14.60
N ILE A 80 0.68 35.60 14.57
CA ILE A 80 -0.29 36.65 14.30
C ILE A 80 -0.01 37.75 15.34
N ARG A 81 0.69 38.81 14.92
CA ARG A 81 0.93 39.98 15.75
C ARG A 81 -0.37 40.79 15.71
N MET A 82 -1.28 40.51 16.65
CA MET A 82 -2.42 41.40 16.90
C MET A 82 -1.87 42.76 17.32
N ARG A 83 -1.78 43.70 16.38
CA ARG A 83 -1.66 45.11 16.70
C ARG A 83 -3.05 45.57 17.14
N HIS A 84 -3.17 45.84 18.43
CA HIS A 84 -4.33 46.49 19.02
C HIS A 84 -4.64 47.78 18.24
N ARG A 85 -5.87 47.85 17.73
CA ARG A 85 -6.47 49.06 17.19
C ARG A 85 -6.89 49.90 18.41
N HIS A 86 -6.34 51.08 18.57
CA HIS A 86 -6.83 52.03 19.58
C HIS A 86 -8.28 52.44 19.22
N PRO A 87 -9.20 52.51 20.18
CA PRO A 87 -10.50 53.11 19.94
C PRO A 87 -10.34 54.63 19.86
N THR A 88 -10.77 55.20 18.73
CA THR A 88 -11.04 56.63 18.61
C THR A 88 -12.27 56.93 19.46
N THR A 89 -12.09 57.57 20.61
CA THR A 89 -13.17 58.22 21.35
C THR A 89 -13.76 59.27 20.42
N GLY A 90 -14.99 59.03 19.96
CA GLY A 90 -15.76 60.01 19.23
C GLY A 90 -16.16 61.14 20.18
N ASP A 91 -15.71 62.35 19.88
CA ASP A 91 -16.39 63.55 20.33
C ASP A 91 -17.74 63.62 19.62
N SER A 92 -18.80 63.53 20.41
CA SER A 92 -20.18 63.81 20.03
C SER A 92 -20.60 65.17 20.59
N PRO A 93 -21.62 65.80 19.99
CA PRO A 93 -21.76 67.25 19.90
C PRO A 93 -22.56 67.86 21.05
N GLN A 94 -22.32 69.14 21.33
CA GLN A 94 -23.32 70.13 21.72
C GLN A 94 -22.94 71.50 21.17
#